data_AF-A0AAP3E358-F1
#
_entry.id   AF-A0AAP3E358-F1
#
_cell.length_a   1.000
_cell.length_b   1.000
_cell.length_c   1.000
_cell.angle_alpha   90.00
_cell.angle_beta   90.00
_cell.angle_gamma   90.00
#
_symmetry.space_group_name_H-M   'P 1'
#
loop_
_entity.id
_entity.type
_entity.pdbx_description
1 polymer ?
#
loop_
_entity_poly.entity_id
_entity_poly.type
_entity_poly.pdbx_seq_one_letter_code
_entity_poly.pdbx_strand_id
1 'polypeptide(L)' 'MSQVLSLFRSPLFRWGIAVFDAALVAAAGFFIVEDETVQLLVYAFAAAGLVLTPLILKRAAEKE' A
#
# COMPACT_ATOMS: atom_id res chain seq x y z
N MET A 1 5.85 19.86 -8.87
CA MET A 1 5.87 18.38 -8.90
C MET A 1 7.21 17.77 -8.46
N SER A 2 8.33 18.49 -8.52
CA SER A 2 9.67 18.01 -8.14
C SER A 2 9.83 17.51 -6.69
N GLN A 3 9.11 18.09 -5.73
CA GLN A 3 9.28 17.77 -4.30
C GLN A 3 8.68 16.40 -3.93
N VAL A 4 7.53 16.05 -4.51
CA VAL A 4 6.81 14.77 -4.24
C VAL A 4 7.60 13.57 -4.77
N LEU A 5 8.22 13.70 -5.95
CA LEU A 5 9.06 12.64 -6.50
C LEU A 5 10.37 12.45 -5.72
N SER A 6 10.88 13.50 -5.08
CA SER A 6 12.00 13.35 -4.13
C SER A 6 11.61 12.48 -2.93
N LEU A 7 10.36 12.55 -2.46
CA LEU A 7 9.86 11.73 -1.35
C LEU A 7 9.76 10.26 -1.73
N PHE A 8 9.36 9.94 -2.97
CA PHE A 8 9.30 8.56 -3.46
C PHE A 8 10.68 7.90 -3.61
N ARG A 9 11.79 8.66 -3.66
CA ARG A 9 13.15 8.08 -3.56
C ARG A 9 13.43 7.54 -2.16
N SER A 10 12.81 8.09 -1.13
CA SER A 10 12.97 7.61 0.24
C SER A 10 12.32 6.21 0.39
N PRO A 11 13.09 5.17 0.77
CA PRO A 11 12.53 3.84 1.02
C PRO A 11 11.55 3.86 2.21
N LEU A 12 11.87 4.63 3.25
CA LEU A 12 11.03 4.80 4.44
C LEU A 12 9.65 5.38 4.07
N PHE A 13 9.61 6.38 3.19
CA PHE A 13 8.35 6.99 2.79
C PHE A 13 7.46 6.04 1.99
N ARG A 14 8.05 5.30 1.03
CA ARG A 14 7.34 4.31 0.22
C ARG A 14 6.73 3.19 1.05
N TRP A 15 7.52 2.62 1.95
CA TRP A 15 7.05 1.56 2.85
C TRP A 15 6.09 2.11 3.89
N GLY A 16 6.30 3.32 4.40
CA GLY A 16 5.39 3.95 5.37
C GLY A 16 3.97 4.13 4.83
N ILE A 17 3.84 4.64 3.60
CA ILE A 17 2.53 4.75 2.94
C ILE A 17 1.91 3.37 2.72
N ALA A 18 2.68 2.41 2.23
CA ALA A 18 2.18 1.07 1.94
C ALA A 18 1.71 0.32 3.19
N VAL A 19 2.45 0.44 4.30
CA VAL A 19 2.07 -0.12 5.61
C VAL A 19 0.80 0.54 6.14
N PHE A 20 0.72 1.86 6.07
CA PHE A 20 -0.44 2.60 6.56
C PHE A 20 -1.72 2.23 5.79
N ASP A 21 -1.66 2.22 4.47
CA ASP A 21 -2.76 1.82 3.60
C ASP A 21 -3.17 0.35 3.85
N ALA A 22 -2.20 -0.57 3.85
CA ALA A 22 -2.48 -1.98 4.11
C ALA A 22 -3.11 -2.21 5.50
N ALA A 23 -2.67 -1.48 6.53
CA ALA A 23 -3.25 -1.56 7.87
C ALA A 23 -4.70 -1.07 7.90
N LEU A 24 -5.01 0.01 7.19
CA LEU A 24 -6.39 0.51 7.08
C LEU A 24 -7.30 -0.48 6.34
N VAL A 25 -6.83 -1.02 5.21
CA VAL A 25 -7.59 -2.01 4.42
C VAL A 25 -7.80 -3.29 5.22
N ALA A 26 -6.77 -3.78 5.92
CA ALA A 26 -6.90 -4.95 6.80
C ALA A 26 -7.84 -4.68 7.98
N ALA A 27 -7.78 -3.50 8.60
CA ALA A 27 -8.72 -3.11 9.65
C ALA A 27 -10.16 -3.08 9.11
N ALA A 28 -10.39 -2.52 7.92
CA ALA A 28 -11.70 -2.52 7.28
C ALA A 28 -12.20 -3.95 7.01
N GLY A 29 -11.34 -4.82 6.48
CA GLY A 29 -11.66 -6.25 6.31
C GLY A 29 -12.05 -6.93 7.61
N PHE A 30 -11.37 -6.60 8.72
CA PHE A 30 -11.67 -7.18 10.03
C PHE A 30 -12.98 -6.65 10.65
N PHE A 31 -13.22 -5.34 10.61
CA PHE A 31 -14.34 -4.72 11.34
C PHE A 31 -15.63 -4.58 10.53
N ILE A 32 -15.55 -4.54 9.20
CA ILE A 32 -16.69 -4.19 8.34
C ILE A 32 -17.17 -5.38 7.50
N VAL A 33 -16.26 -6.28 7.10
CA VAL A 33 -16.60 -7.38 6.20
C VAL A 33 -17.01 -8.60 7.00
N GLU A 34 -18.30 -8.97 6.88
CA GLU A 34 -18.87 -10.14 7.57
C GLU A 34 -18.71 -11.45 6.76
N ASP A 35 -18.67 -11.36 5.43
CA ASP A 35 -18.46 -12.54 4.57
C ASP A 35 -16.99 -12.96 4.59
N GLU A 36 -16.73 -14.21 5.01
CA GLU A 36 -15.38 -14.75 5.16
C GLU A 36 -14.59 -14.78 3.84
N THR A 37 -15.25 -15.09 2.73
CA THR A 37 -14.59 -15.15 1.42
C THR A 37 -14.17 -13.76 0.99
N VAL A 38 -15.04 -12.77 1.15
CA VAL A 38 -14.74 -11.36 0.86
C VAL A 38 -13.66 -10.84 1.80
N GLN A 39 -13.69 -11.22 3.08
CA GLN A 39 -12.69 -10.80 4.07
C GLN A 39 -11.29 -11.32 3.71
N LEU A 40 -11.17 -12.59 3.30
CA LEU A 40 -9.92 -13.17 2.81
C LEU A 40 -9.41 -12.45 1.55
N LEU A 41 -10.30 -12.08 0.63
CA LEU A 41 -9.94 -11.30 -0.54
C LEU A 41 -9.43 -9.91 -0.15
N VAL A 42 -10.07 -9.22 0.80
CA VAL A 42 -9.62 -7.92 1.31
C VAL A 42 -8.22 -8.04 1.91
N TYR A 43 -7.94 -9.08 2.69
CA TYR A 43 -6.60 -9.31 3.23
C TYR A 43 -5.56 -9.62 2.16
N ALA A 44 -5.94 -10.38 1.12
CA ALA A 44 -5.07 -10.61 -0.02
C ALA A 44 -4.74 -9.29 -0.75
N PHE A 45 -5.71 -8.40 -0.93
CA PHE A 45 -5.49 -7.08 -1.52
C PHE A 45 -4.62 -6.18 -0.62
N ALA A 46 -4.83 -6.18 0.70
CA ALA A 46 -3.99 -5.44 1.64
C ALA A 46 -2.53 -5.91 1.56
N ALA A 47 -2.29 -7.23 1.54
CA ALA A 47 -0.95 -7.80 1.42
C ALA A 47 -0.32 -7.49 0.05
N ALA A 48 -1.09 -7.58 -1.03
CA ALA A 48 -0.63 -7.22 -2.36
C ALA A 48 -0.27 -5.71 -2.43
N GLY A 49 -1.11 -4.84 -1.88
CA GLY A 49 -0.87 -3.39 -1.81
C GLY A 49 0.39 -3.05 -1.02
N LEU A 50 0.62 -3.74 0.10
CA LEU A 50 1.82 -3.56 0.92
C LEU A 50 3.11 -3.80 0.13
N VAL A 51 3.12 -4.80 -0.77
CA VAL A 51 4.29 -5.17 -1.58
C VAL A 51 4.36 -4.37 -2.88
N LEU A 52 3.24 -4.19 -3.57
CA LEU A 52 3.20 -3.58 -4.90
C LEU A 52 3.37 -2.05 -4.83
N THR A 53 2.76 -1.38 -3.86
CA THR A 53 2.85 0.08 -3.69
C THR A 53 4.29 0.59 -3.63
N PRO A 54 5.19 0.07 -2.77
CA PRO A 54 6.57 0.57 -2.73
C PRO A 54 7.34 0.29 -4.02
N LEU A 55 7.03 -0.81 -4.73
CA LEU A 55 7.63 -1.15 -6.03
C LEU A 55 7.18 -0.20 -7.14
N ILE A 56 5.88 0.15 -7.17
CA ILE A 56 5.32 1.10 -8.13
C ILE A 56 5.91 2.49 -7.88
N LEU A 57 5.94 2.95 -6.62
CA LEU A 57 6.53 4.24 -6.26
C LEU A 57 8.03 4.31 -6.56
N LYS A 58 8.76 3.20 -6.38
CA LYS A 58 10.17 3.09 -6.83
C LYS A 58 10.28 3.34 -8.33
N ARG A 59 9.50 2.63 -9.15
CA ARG A 59 9.54 2.77 -10.62
C ARG A 59 9.10 4.16 -11.07
N ALA A 60 8.14 4.77 -10.38
CA ALA A 60 7.70 6.14 -10.67
C ALA A 60 8.84 7.15 -10.44
N ALA A 61 9.64 6.97 -9.39
CA ALA A 61 10.78 7.84 -9.09
C ALA A 61 12.00 7.64 -10.02
N GLU A 62 12.07 6.50 -10.73
CA GLU A 62 13.14 6.17 -11.68
C GLU A 62 12.84 6.60 -13.13
N LYS A 63 11.56 6.87 -13.45
CA LYS A 63 11.12 7.28 -14.79
C LYS A 63 11.10 8.80 -15.01
N GLU A 64 11.55 9.58 -14.03
CA GLU A 64 11.90 11.01 -14.14
C GLU A 64 13.42 11.21 -14.28
#